data_AF-A0A6I3U8A6-F1
#
_entry.id   AF-A0A6I3U8A6-F1
#
_cell.length_a   1.000
_cell.length_b   1.000
_cell.length_c   1.000
_cell.angle_alpha   90.00
_cell.angle_beta   90.00
_cell.angle_gamma   90.00
#
_symmetry.space_group_name_H-M   'P 1'
#
loop_
_entity.id
_entity.type
_entity.pdbx_description
1 polymer ?
#
loop_
_entity_poly.entity_id
_entity_poly.type
_entity_poly.pdbx_seq_one_letter_code
_entity_poly.pdbx_strand_id
1 'polypeptide(L)'
;SHECIEWLMDANNQELFALAWLNGYEVEKEKRYFVKIKGNIKENMLVYGELLKRYFFTKSFSLDDVIYSHTRKELEDANFGWVFDCPGIEIEEVE
;
A
#
# COMPACT_ATOMS: atom_id res chain seq x y z
N SER A 1 -13.76 -1.36 14.32
CA SER A 1 -15.08 -0.74 14.62
C SER A 1 -15.08 -0.07 15.98
N HIS A 2 -14.63 -0.71 17.06
CA HIS A 2 -14.56 -0.07 18.39
C HIS A 2 -13.40 0.92 18.56
N GLU A 3 -12.29 0.69 17.87
CA GLU A 3 -11.07 1.50 17.98
C GLU A 3 -11.30 2.99 17.64
N CYS A 4 -12.13 3.32 16.63
CA CYS A 4 -12.46 4.71 16.31
C CYS A 4 -13.37 5.37 17.36
N ILE A 5 -14.27 4.60 17.96
CA ILE A 5 -15.18 5.09 19.01
C ILE A 5 -14.38 5.36 20.28
N GLU A 6 -13.49 4.44 20.66
CA GLU A 6 -12.59 4.60 21.81
C GLU A 6 -11.63 5.78 21.62
N TRP A 7 -11.07 5.96 20.41
CA TRP A 7 -10.24 7.11 20.10
C TRP A 7 -11.01 8.43 20.25
N LEU A 8 -12.26 8.50 19.78
CA LEU A 8 -13.09 9.71 19.89
C LEU A 8 -13.63 9.97 21.31
N MET A 9 -13.60 8.96 22.19
CA MET A 9 -13.97 9.14 23.61
C MET A 9 -12.90 9.89 24.42
N ASP A 10 -11.67 9.99 23.93
CA ASP A 10 -10.67 10.88 24.51
C ASP A 10 -11.02 12.35 24.18
N ALA A 11 -11.15 13.17 25.21
CA ALA A 11 -11.52 14.58 25.08
C ALA A 11 -10.54 15.38 24.19
N ASN A 12 -9.25 15.04 24.18
CA ASN A 12 -8.25 15.70 23.34
C ASN A 12 -8.48 15.40 21.85
N ASN A 13 -8.95 14.19 21.54
CA ASN A 13 -9.23 13.77 20.17
C ASN A 13 -10.54 14.37 19.62
N GLN A 14 -11.49 14.72 20.50
CA GLN A 14 -12.72 15.42 20.12
C GLN A 14 -12.42 16.84 19.60
N GLU A 15 -11.55 17.57 20.29
CA GLU A 15 -11.10 18.90 19.85
C GLU A 15 -10.37 18.81 18.51
N LEU A 16 -9.44 17.85 18.38
CA LEU A 16 -8.72 17.61 17.13
C LEU A 16 -9.67 17.28 15.96
N PHE A 17 -10.65 16.42 16.18
CA PHE A 17 -11.65 16.06 15.19
C PHE A 17 -12.54 17.25 14.81
N ALA A 18 -12.99 18.05 15.77
CA ALA A 18 -13.79 19.24 15.51
C ALA A 18 -13.01 20.31 14.73
N LEU A 19 -11.72 20.50 15.02
CA LEU A 19 -10.84 21.41 14.29
C LEU A 19 -10.59 20.94 12.86
N ALA A 20 -10.37 19.63 12.65
CA ALA A 20 -10.27 19.03 11.33
C ALA A 20 -11.57 19.18 10.52
N TRP A 21 -12.73 19.03 11.17
CA TRP A 21 -14.03 19.23 10.53
C TRP A 21 -14.28 20.69 10.13
N LEU A 22 -13.90 21.64 10.99
CA LEU A 22 -14.12 23.07 10.74
C LEU A 22 -13.17 23.65 9.70
N ASN A 23 -11.89 23.26 9.74
CA ASN A 23 -10.84 23.84 8.90
C ASN A 23 -10.56 23.03 7.63
N GLY A 24 -11.17 21.85 7.50
CA GLY A 24 -10.75 20.83 6.54
C GLY A 24 -9.52 20.08 7.04
N TYR A 25 -9.38 18.84 6.57
CA TYR A 25 -8.24 17.98 6.87
C TYR A 25 -7.83 17.26 5.59
N GLU A 26 -6.56 17.38 5.23
CA GLU A 26 -5.97 16.63 4.12
C GLU A 26 -5.47 15.29 4.67
N VAL A 27 -6.13 14.20 4.25
CA VAL A 27 -5.65 12.86 4.56
C VAL A 27 -4.50 12.58 3.62
N GLU A 28 -3.27 12.50 4.16
CA GLU A 28 -2.15 11.95 3.40
C GLU A 28 -2.53 10.54 2.95
N LYS A 29 -2.69 10.35 1.64
CA LYS A 29 -2.92 9.01 1.11
C LYS A 29 -1.70 8.16 1.44
N GLU A 30 -1.95 6.96 1.94
CA GLU A 30 -0.88 6.01 2.18
C GLU A 30 -0.17 5.69 0.85
N LYS A 31 1.14 5.93 0.79
CA LYS A 31 1.96 5.73 -0.41
C LYS A 31 1.85 4.28 -0.89
N ARG A 32 1.53 4.10 -2.17
CA ARG A 32 1.51 2.78 -2.84
C ARG A 32 2.67 2.67 -3.82
N TYR A 33 3.17 1.45 -4.01
CA TYR A 33 4.35 1.18 -4.79
C TYR A 33 4.10 0.08 -5.83
N PHE A 34 4.52 0.31 -7.07
CA PHE A 34 4.78 -0.78 -8.01
C PHE A 34 6.18 -1.34 -7.75
N VAL A 35 6.27 -2.67 -7.69
CA VAL A 35 7.52 -3.39 -7.46
C VAL A 35 7.85 -4.19 -8.72
N LYS A 36 8.97 -3.83 -9.38
CA LYS A 36 9.43 -4.48 -10.62
C LYS A 36 10.86 -4.99 -10.46
N ILE A 37 11.14 -6.18 -10.99
CA ILE A 37 12.52 -6.66 -11.11
C ILE A 37 13.18 -5.93 -12.28
N LYS A 38 14.37 -5.36 -12.05
CA LYS A 38 15.16 -4.70 -13.10
C LYS A 38 15.68 -5.70 -14.11
N GLY A 39 15.77 -5.26 -15.36
CA GLY A 39 16.30 -6.02 -16.48
C GLY A 39 15.23 -6.41 -17.50
N ASN A 40 15.66 -7.10 -18.56
CA ASN A 40 14.78 -7.52 -19.65
C ASN A 40 14.04 -8.84 -19.29
N ILE A 41 13.21 -8.78 -18.25
CA ILE A 41 12.41 -9.91 -17.76
C ILE A 41 10.97 -9.66 -18.15
N LYS A 42 10.33 -10.64 -18.79
CA LYS A 42 8.94 -10.52 -19.25
C LYS A 42 7.97 -10.44 -18.07
N GLU A 43 8.03 -11.38 -17.13
CA GLU A 43 7.24 -11.38 -15.90
C GLU A 43 8.01 -10.73 -14.75
N ASN A 44 8.11 -9.39 -14.76
CA ASN A 44 8.92 -8.66 -13.78
C ASN A 44 8.12 -7.93 -12.70
N MET A 45 6.79 -7.87 -12.78
CA MET A 45 5.97 -7.08 -11.85
C MET A 45 5.37 -7.94 -10.75
N LEU A 46 5.60 -7.58 -9.48
CA LEU A 46 5.02 -8.25 -8.32
C LEU A 46 3.55 -7.82 -8.11
N VAL A 47 2.66 -8.80 -8.08
CA VAL A 47 1.22 -8.58 -7.86
C VAL A 47 0.70 -9.51 -6.77
N TYR A 48 -0.41 -9.13 -6.16
CA TYR A 48 -1.16 -9.99 -5.25
C TYR A 48 -2.46 -10.42 -5.92
N GLY A 49 -2.65 -11.73 -6.12
CA GLY A 49 -3.91 -12.24 -6.68
C GLY A 49 -4.97 -12.38 -5.61
N GLU A 50 -6.08 -11.65 -5.75
CA GLU A 50 -7.17 -11.69 -4.76
C GLU A 50 -7.87 -13.04 -4.73
N LEU A 51 -7.98 -13.73 -5.88
CA LEU A 51 -8.55 -15.07 -5.98
C LEU A 51 -7.62 -16.14 -5.40
N LEU A 52 -6.33 -16.05 -5.70
CA LEU A 52 -5.32 -17.04 -5.30
C LEU A 52 -4.74 -16.80 -3.91
N LYS A 53 -5.04 -15.63 -3.31
CA LYS A 53 -4.56 -15.17 -2.00
C LYS A 53 -3.03 -15.27 -1.85
N ARG A 54 -2.28 -14.93 -2.90
CA ARG A 54 -0.81 -15.01 -2.90
C ARG A 54 -0.15 -13.99 -3.83
N TYR A 55 1.12 -13.73 -3.56
CA TYR A 55 1.99 -12.94 -4.42
C TYR A 55 2.59 -13.77 -5.56
N PHE A 56 2.72 -13.17 -6.73
CA PHE A 56 3.45 -13.74 -7.88
C PHE A 56 3.88 -12.66 -8.86
N PHE A 57 4.75 -13.01 -9.80
CA PHE A 57 5.20 -12.10 -10.85
C PHE A 57 4.37 -12.25 -12.13
N THR A 58 4.00 -11.14 -12.75
CA THR A 58 3.27 -11.09 -14.03
C THR A 58 3.94 -10.13 -15.01
N LYS A 59 3.56 -10.25 -16.28
CA LYS A 59 4.12 -9.48 -17.40
C LYS A 59 3.53 -8.09 -17.59
N SER A 60 2.29 -7.87 -17.18
CA SER A 60 1.57 -6.61 -17.46
C SER A 60 0.27 -6.49 -16.67
N PHE A 61 -0.27 -5.27 -16.66
CA PHE A 61 -1.56 -4.85 -16.10
C PHE A 61 -2.80 -5.41 -16.83
N SER A 62 -2.79 -6.69 -17.17
CA SER A 62 -3.84 -7.32 -17.98
C SER A 62 -4.53 -8.50 -17.28
N LEU A 63 -4.26 -8.68 -15.99
CA LEU A 63 -4.97 -9.64 -15.14
C LEU A 63 -6.06 -8.91 -14.37
N ASP A 64 -7.27 -9.45 -14.46
CA ASP A 64 -8.36 -9.13 -13.56
C ASP A 64 -8.12 -9.78 -12.19
N ASP A 65 -8.72 -9.24 -11.12
CA ASP A 65 -8.63 -9.74 -9.74
C ASP A 65 -7.20 -9.78 -9.14
N VAL A 66 -6.33 -8.86 -9.54
CA VAL A 66 -4.99 -8.69 -8.95
C VAL A 66 -4.73 -7.25 -8.53
N ILE A 67 -4.00 -7.11 -7.42
CA ILE A 67 -3.52 -5.86 -6.88
C ILE A 67 -2.08 -5.64 -7.35
N TYR A 68 -1.86 -4.54 -8.08
CA TYR A 68 -0.57 -4.23 -8.69
C TYR A 68 0.33 -3.34 -7.83
N SER A 69 -0.27 -2.38 -7.12
CA SER A 69 0.45 -1.48 -6.23
C SER A 69 0.24 -1.91 -4.79
N HIS A 70 1.26 -1.78 -3.95
CA HIS A 70 1.23 -2.26 -2.56
C HIS A 70 1.68 -1.15 -1.61
N THR A 71 1.11 -1.09 -0.42
CA THR A 71 1.67 -0.23 0.64
C THR A 71 2.96 -0.84 1.15
N ARG A 72 3.81 -0.03 1.80
CA ARG A 72 5.02 -0.55 2.46
C ARG A 72 4.64 -1.63 3.49
N LYS A 73 3.58 -1.41 4.27
CA LYS A 73 3.11 -2.34 5.28
C LYS A 73 2.67 -3.68 4.67
N GLU A 74 1.91 -3.65 3.57
CA GLU A 74 1.51 -4.88 2.85
C GLU A 74 2.74 -5.71 2.42
N LEU A 75 3.79 -5.05 1.92
CA LEU A 75 5.03 -5.72 1.52
C LEU A 75 5.82 -6.24 2.73
N GLU A 76 5.92 -5.48 3.81
CA GLU A 76 6.60 -5.90 5.04
C GLU A 76 5.90 -7.11 5.69
N ASP A 77 4.58 -7.06 5.82
CA ASP A 77 3.74 -8.14 6.38
C ASP A 77 3.83 -9.42 5.54
N ALA A 78 4.07 -9.28 4.23
CA ALA A 78 4.25 -10.40 3.29
C ALA A 78 5.71 -10.86 3.14
N ASN A 79 6.63 -10.42 3.99
CA ASN A 79 8.08 -10.70 3.94
C ASN A 79 8.77 -10.21 2.64
N PHE A 80 8.17 -9.25 1.94
CA PHE A 80 8.76 -8.55 0.79
C PHE A 80 9.43 -7.22 1.16
N GLY A 81 9.58 -6.87 2.45
CA GLY A 81 10.24 -5.62 2.87
C GLY A 81 11.65 -5.41 2.27
N TRP A 82 12.36 -6.49 1.93
CA TRP A 82 13.69 -6.44 1.31
C TRP A 82 13.71 -5.78 -0.08
N VAL A 83 12.56 -5.60 -0.74
CA VAL A 83 12.47 -5.00 -2.07
C VAL A 83 12.93 -3.53 -2.09
N PHE A 84 12.82 -2.83 -0.95
CA PHE A 84 13.28 -1.45 -0.81
C PHE A 84 14.81 -1.33 -0.71
N ASP A 85 15.50 -2.37 -0.26
CA ASP A 85 16.96 -2.40 -0.09
C ASP A 85 17.68 -3.11 -1.25
N CYS A 86 16.93 -3.69 -2.19
CA CYS A 86 17.49 -4.49 -3.28
C CYS A 86 17.82 -3.63 -4.51
N PRO A 87 19.10 -3.51 -4.91
CA PRO A 87 19.48 -2.72 -6.09
C PRO A 87 18.92 -3.28 -7.40
N GLY A 88 18.57 -4.58 -7.43
CA GLY A 88 17.94 -5.26 -8.55
C GLY A 88 16.43 -5.03 -8.68
N ILE A 89 15.82 -4.26 -7.78
CA ILE A 89 14.41 -3.90 -7.82
C ILE A 89 14.25 -2.43 -8.22
N GLU A 90 13.23 -2.17 -9.02
CA GLU A 90 12.70 -0.85 -9.34
C GLU A 90 11.39 -0.66 -8.57
N ILE A 91 11.33 0.43 -7.80
CA ILE A 91 10.18 0.83 -6.99
C ILE A 91 9.66 2.14 -7.59
N GLU A 92 8.40 2.13 -8.03
CA GLU A 92 7.71 3.34 -8.52
C GLU A 92 6.57 3.67 -7.56
N GLU A 93 6.58 4.88 -6.99
CA GLU A 93 5.47 5.38 -6.16
C GLU A 93 4.27 5.76 -7.05
N VAL A 94 3.06 5.46 -6.58
CA VAL A 94 1.78 5.69 -7.27
C VAL A 94 0.96 6.70 -6.47
N GLU A 95 0.45 7.75 -7.14
CA GLU A 95 -0.42 8.81 -6.57
C GLU A 95 -1.92 8.44 -6.51
#